data_AF-A0A4Q3FHV3-F1
#
_entry.id   AF-A0A4Q3FHV3-F1
#
_cell.length_a   1.000
_cell.length_b   1.000
_cell.length_c   1.000
_cell.angle_alpha   90.00
_cell.angle_beta   90.00
_cell.angle_gamma   90.00
#
_symmetry.space_group_name_H-M   'P 1'
#
loop_
_entity.id
_entity.type
_entity.pdbx_description
1 polymer ?
#
loop_
_entity_poly.entity_id
_entity_poly.type
_entity_poly.pdbx_seq_one_letter_code
_entity_poly.pdbx_strand_id
1 'polypeptide(L)'
;MPRYRFTTDDGKNVDRGDDTLEFVNDSAAADAAQEALADMVHDALPNGSSLDLSAEVERAGGDEVYHASLKFRGETAEQAHTKPAKMDAQADEAVDPVTKALKADPKMP
;
A
#
# COMPACT_ATOMS: atom_id res chain seq x y z
N MET A 1 25.11 -2.32 -6.61
CA MET A 1 24.33 -2.43 -5.36
C MET A 1 22.99 -3.10 -5.69
N PRO A 2 22.19 -3.62 -4.74
CA PRO A 2 20.86 -4.11 -5.06
C PRO A 2 19.99 -2.97 -5.64
N ARG A 3 19.13 -3.34 -6.60
CA ARG A 3 18.26 -2.42 -7.33
C ARG A 3 16.82 -2.62 -6.90
N TYR A 4 16.13 -1.51 -6.74
CA TYR A 4 14.77 -1.46 -6.22
C TYR A 4 13.91 -0.57 -7.11
N ARG A 5 12.67 -0.99 -7.35
CA ARG A 5 11.63 -0.18 -7.98
C ARG A 5 10.69 0.33 -6.91
N PHE A 6 10.28 1.57 -7.04
CA PHE A 6 9.33 2.22 -6.15
C PHE A 6 8.02 2.40 -6.90
N THR A 7 6.92 2.07 -6.23
CA THR A 7 5.57 2.41 -6.68
C THR A 7 4.95 3.30 -5.61
N THR A 8 4.47 4.48 -5.98
CA THR A 8 3.77 5.40 -5.08
C THR A 8 2.37 5.65 -5.59
N ASP A 9 1.37 5.64 -4.71
CA ASP A 9 0.00 6.04 -5.00
C ASP A 9 -0.34 7.30 -4.21
N ASP A 10 -0.66 8.38 -4.92
CA ASP A 10 -1.04 9.66 -4.33
C ASP A 10 -2.56 9.78 -4.04
N GLY A 11 -3.29 8.68 -4.20
CA GLY A 11 -4.74 8.61 -4.12
C GLY A 11 -5.47 9.14 -5.36
N LYS A 12 -4.76 9.76 -6.31
CA LYS A 12 -5.28 10.14 -7.63
C LYS A 12 -4.58 9.38 -8.75
N ASN A 13 -3.26 9.18 -8.64
CA ASN A 13 -2.48 8.42 -9.59
C ASN A 13 -1.54 7.44 -8.88
N VAL A 14 -1.36 6.29 -9.52
CA VAL A 14 -0.29 5.35 -9.19
C VAL A 14 0.88 5.66 -10.11
N ASP A 15 1.99 6.12 -9.54
CA ASP A 15 3.27 6.25 -10.21
C ASP A 15 4.11 5.01 -9.93
N ARG A 16 4.36 4.21 -10.97
CA ARG A 16 5.29 3.09 -10.90
C ARG A 16 6.57 3.55 -11.57
N GLY A 17 7.61 3.78 -10.78
CA GLY A 17 8.88 4.25 -11.31
C GLY A 17 9.38 3.34 -12.43
N ASP A 18 9.61 3.91 -13.62
CA ASP A 18 10.19 3.20 -14.76
C ASP A 18 11.65 2.78 -14.49
N ASP A 19 12.35 3.54 -13.64
CA ASP A 19 13.73 3.30 -13.27
C ASP A 19 13.87 2.60 -11.91
N THR A 20 14.83 1.68 -11.82
CA THR A 20 15.25 1.09 -10.56
C THR A 20 16.38 1.91 -9.93
N LEU A 21 16.27 2.19 -8.64
CA LEU A 21 17.26 2.90 -7.84
C LEU A 21 18.18 1.92 -7.09
N GLU A 22 19.44 2.28 -6.92
CA GLU A 22 20.43 1.48 -6.19
C GLU A 22 20.49 1.88 -4.71
N PHE A 23 20.28 0.90 -3.82
CA PHE A 23 20.38 1.09 -2.36
C PHE A 23 21.37 0.10 -1.74
N VAL A 24 21.87 0.41 -0.55
CA VAL A 24 22.85 -0.43 0.14
C VAL A 24 22.23 -1.75 0.63
N ASN A 25 20.96 -1.71 1.05
CA ASN A 25 20.18 -2.84 1.54
C ASN A 25 18.67 -2.50 1.50
N ASP A 26 17.82 -3.46 1.88
CA ASP A 26 16.36 -3.28 1.87
C ASP A 26 15.89 -2.23 2.88
N SER A 27 16.56 -2.10 4.03
CA SER A 27 16.22 -1.08 5.03
C SER A 27 16.37 0.32 4.43
N ALA A 28 17.50 0.58 3.76
CA ALA A 28 17.75 1.87 3.13
C ALA A 28 16.72 2.19 2.03
N ALA A 29 16.26 1.18 1.29
CA ALA A 29 15.20 1.35 0.30
C ALA A 29 13.83 1.62 0.98
N ALA A 30 13.54 0.94 2.09
CA ALA A 30 12.33 1.15 2.88
C ALA A 30 12.31 2.55 3.53
N ASP A 31 13.44 3.00 4.10
CA ASP A 31 13.58 4.35 4.66
C ASP A 31 13.29 5.42 3.59
N ALA A 32 13.83 5.26 2.38
CA ALA A 32 13.56 6.17 1.27
C ALA A 32 12.09 6.16 0.82
N ALA A 33 11.42 5.01 0.80
CA ALA A 33 9.99 4.93 0.52
C ALA A 33 9.15 5.63 1.60
N GLN A 34 9.56 5.52 2.86
CA GLN A 34 8.88 6.19 3.97
C GLN A 34 9.04 7.71 3.89
N GLU A 35 10.23 8.20 3.53
CA GLU A 35 10.46 9.63 3.27
C GLU A 35 9.58 10.13 2.11
N ALA A 36 9.52 9.40 0.99
CA ALA A 36 8.66 9.74 -0.14
C ALA A 36 7.17 9.78 0.26
N LEU A 37 6.71 8.83 1.08
CA LEU A 37 5.34 8.82 1.59
C LEU A 37 5.06 10.05 2.47
N ALA A 38 6.02 10.46 3.32
CA ALA A 38 5.87 11.65 4.15
C ALA A 38 5.82 12.94 3.32
N ASP A 39 6.62 13.03 2.25
CA ASP A 39 6.59 14.15 1.32
C ASP A 39 5.25 14.25 0.59
N MET A 40 4.69 13.11 0.13
CA MET A 40 3.35 13.07 -0.47
C MET A 40 2.26 13.54 0.49
N VAL A 41 2.34 13.16 1.78
CA VAL A 41 1.41 13.65 2.81
C VAL A 41 1.52 15.17 2.96
N HIS A 42 2.74 15.70 2.95
CA HIS A 42 2.98 17.13 3.09
C HIS A 42 2.43 17.94 1.92
N ASP A 43 2.50 17.42 0.69
CA ASP A 43 1.94 18.07 -0.50
C ASP A 43 0.40 18.02 -0.53
N ALA A 44 -0.19 16.89 -0.11
CA ALA A 44 -1.64 16.69 -0.16
C ALA A 44 -2.41 17.41 0.95
N LEU A 45 -1.85 17.52 2.16
CA LEU A 45 -2.47 18.25 3.28
C LEU A 45 -2.04 19.72 3.29
N PRO A 46 -2.93 20.67 3.65
CA PRO A 46 -4.21 20.50 4.35
C PRO A 46 -5.46 20.48 3.45
N ASN A 47 -5.33 20.35 2.12
CA ASN A 47 -6.43 20.61 1.19
C ASN A 47 -7.49 19.48 1.07
N GLY A 48 -7.41 18.42 1.89
CA GLY A 48 -8.30 17.26 1.83
C GLY A 48 -8.88 16.87 3.20
N SER A 49 -10.18 16.58 3.26
CA SER A 49 -10.83 15.98 4.44
C SER A 49 -10.56 14.48 4.56
N SER A 50 -10.10 13.85 3.48
CA SER A 50 -9.65 12.46 3.45
C SER A 50 -8.48 12.32 2.48
N LEU A 51 -7.57 11.40 2.76
CA LEU A 51 -6.42 11.09 1.91
C LEU A 51 -6.05 9.62 2.12
N ASP A 52 -5.84 8.90 1.04
CA ASP A 52 -5.31 7.53 1.03
C ASP A 52 -4.04 7.56 0.17
N LEU A 53 -2.91 7.17 0.75
CA LEU A 53 -1.60 7.12 0.08
C LEU A 53 -0.95 5.76 0.29
N SER A 54 -0.13 5.33 -0.65
CA SER A 54 0.76 4.17 -0.44
C SER A 54 2.12 4.32 -1.10
N ALA A 55 3.09 3.60 -0.56
CA ALA A 55 4.42 3.45 -1.12
C ALA A 55 4.84 1.97 -1.02
N GLU A 56 5.28 1.41 -2.13
CA GLU A 56 5.71 0.03 -2.29
C GLU A 56 7.13 0.01 -2.85
N VAL A 57 7.94 -0.93 -2.38
CA VAL A 57 9.29 -1.18 -2.87
C VAL A 57 9.43 -2.63 -3.26
N GLU A 58 9.83 -2.84 -4.50
CA GLU A 58 10.12 -4.15 -5.07
C GLU A 58 11.62 -4.24 -5.38
N ARG A 59 12.26 -5.37 -5.10
CA ARG A 59 13.58 -5.67 -5.67
C ARG A 59 13.46 -5.89 -7.18
N ALA A 60 14.56 -5.74 -7.90
CA ALA A 60 14.63 -6.01 -9.34
C ALA A 60 14.21 -7.45 -9.74
N GLY A 61 14.20 -8.40 -8.80
CA GLY A 61 13.68 -9.75 -9.00
C GLY A 61 12.15 -9.88 -8.95
N GLY A 62 11.43 -8.80 -8.60
CA GLY A 62 9.98 -8.79 -8.40
C GLY A 62 9.52 -9.13 -6.97
N ASP A 63 10.45 -9.36 -6.04
CA ASP A 63 10.11 -9.54 -4.63
C ASP A 63 9.79 -8.19 -3.97
N GLU A 64 8.56 -8.04 -3.47
CA GLU A 64 8.19 -6.93 -2.58
C GLU A 64 9.01 -7.02 -1.28
N VAL A 65 9.70 -5.94 -0.95
CA VAL A 65 10.50 -5.83 0.28
C VAL A 65 9.89 -4.88 1.29
N TYR A 66 9.01 -3.99 0.86
CA TYR A 66 8.37 -3.01 1.72
C TYR A 66 7.06 -2.52 1.11
N HIS A 67 6.05 -2.36 1.95
CA HIS A 67 4.80 -1.71 1.61
C HIS A 67 4.30 -0.90 2.81
N ALA A 68 3.99 0.37 2.58
CA ALA A 68 3.40 1.27 3.56
C ALA A 68 2.16 1.94 2.96
N SER A 69 1.14 2.14 3.79
CA SER A 69 -0.06 2.89 3.40
C SER A 69 -0.47 3.82 4.53
N LEU A 70 -0.95 5.00 4.17
CA LEU A 70 -1.44 6.02 5.09
C LEU A 70 -2.84 6.44 4.69
N LYS A 71 -3.78 6.29 5.63
CA LYS A 71 -5.16 6.76 5.48
C LYS A 71 -5.43 7.87 6.49
N PHE A 72 -5.74 9.04 5.99
CA PHE A 72 -6.12 10.20 6.77
C PHE A 72 -7.59 10.50 6.54
N ARG A 73 -8.30 10.83 7.63
CA ARG A 73 -9.68 11.31 7.58
C ARG A 73 -9.90 12.31 8.70
N GLY A 74 -10.23 13.54 8.33
CA GLY A 74 -10.60 14.62 9.24
C GLY A 74 -12.11 14.85 9.18
N GLU A 75 -12.74 14.92 10.35
CA GLU A 75 -14.16 15.27 10.50
C GLU A 75 -14.25 16.44 11.48
N THR A 76 -15.02 17.48 11.14
CA THR A 76 -15.34 18.54 12.11
C THR A 76 -16.35 18.02 13.14
N ALA A 77 -16.45 18.70 14.29
CA ALA A 77 -17.44 18.37 15.31
C ALA A 77 -18.88 18.33 14.75
N GLU A 78 -19.21 19.23 13.82
CA GLU A 78 -20.49 19.23 13.11
C GLU A 78 -20.69 17.98 12.23
N GLN A 79 -19.64 17.46 11.60
CA GLN A 79 -19.71 16.27 10.75
C GLN A 79 -19.80 14.97 11.58
N ALA A 80 -19.08 14.88 12.69
CA ALA A 80 -19.04 13.71 13.57
C ALA A 80 -20.42 13.39 14.21
N HIS A 81 -21.26 14.40 14.45
CA HIS A 81 -22.60 14.22 15.02
C HIS A 81 -23.63 13.58 14.08
N THR A 82 -23.30 13.39 12.79
CA THR A 82 -24.27 12.97 11.77
C THR A 82 -24.16 11.51 11.33
N LYS A 83 -23.18 10.73 11.82
CA LYS A 83 -22.99 9.32 11.41
C LYS A 83 -23.06 8.36 12.61
N PRO A 84 -24.05 7.44 12.67
CA PRO A 84 -23.96 6.30 13.59
C PRO A 84 -22.85 5.34 13.14
N ALA A 85 -22.00 4.95 14.09
CA ALA A 85 -20.86 4.06 13.93
C ALA A 85 -21.21 2.77 13.18
N LYS A 86 -20.62 2.57 11.99
CA LYS A 86 -20.57 1.28 11.31
C LYS A 86 -19.25 1.15 10.55
N MET A 87 -18.13 0.95 11.26
CA MET A 87 -16.88 0.50 10.65
C MET A 87 -16.05 -0.29 11.68
N ASP A 88 -16.49 -1.51 12.00
CA ASP A 88 -15.66 -2.54 12.66
C ASP A 88 -16.16 -3.93 12.21
N ALA A 89 -16.08 -4.24 10.91
CA ALA A 89 -16.30 -5.60 10.40
C ALA A 89 -15.87 -5.69 8.93
N GLN A 90 -14.56 -5.74 8.66
CA GLN A 90 -13.99 -6.31 7.43
C GLN A 90 -12.47 -6.38 7.59
N ALA A 91 -12.01 -7.36 8.38
CA ALA A 91 -10.61 -7.73 8.45
C ALA A 91 -10.47 -9.22 8.83
N ASP A 92 -11.33 -10.08 8.26
CA ASP A 92 -11.17 -11.54 8.37
C ASP A 92 -11.93 -12.22 7.22
N GLU A 93 -11.41 -12.15 5.98
CA GLU A 93 -11.65 -13.17 4.94
C GLU A 93 -10.76 -12.89 3.70
N ALA A 94 -9.46 -13.13 3.81
CA ALA A 94 -8.59 -13.27 2.64
C ALA A 94 -7.48 -14.29 2.91
N VAL A 95 -7.88 -15.49 3.33
CA VAL A 95 -7.02 -16.67 3.25
C VAL A 95 -7.64 -17.64 2.25
N ASP A 96 -6.87 -17.92 1.20
CA ASP A 96 -6.87 -19.14 0.38
C ASP A 96 -7.88 -19.34 -0.77
N PRO A 97 -7.58 -18.81 -1.98
CA PRO A 97 -7.98 -19.46 -3.23
C PRO A 97 -6.95 -20.48 -3.75
N VAL A 98 -5.66 -20.43 -3.32
CA VAL A 98 -4.60 -21.28 -3.92
C VAL A 98 -4.58 -22.71 -3.35
N THR A 99 -5.00 -22.93 -2.10
CA THR A 99 -4.91 -24.26 -1.47
C THR A 99 -6.04 -25.22 -1.87
N LYS A 100 -7.09 -24.75 -2.56
CA LYS A 100 -8.21 -25.60 -3.02
C LYS A 100 -7.97 -26.25 -4.40
N ALA A 101 -7.06 -25.72 -5.22
CA ALA A 101 -6.80 -26.24 -6.56
C ALA A 101 -5.95 -27.53 -6.60
N LEU A 102 -5.23 -27.86 -5.51
CA LEU A 102 -4.28 -28.99 -5.51
C LEU A 102 -4.83 -30.29 -4.90
N LYS A 103 -6.11 -30.35 -4.48
CA LYS A 103 -6.69 -31.54 -3.82
C LYS A 103 -7.84 -32.21 -4.59
N ALA A 104 -8.09 -31.83 -5.84
CA ALA A 104 -9.10 -32.45 -6.68
C ALA A 104 -8.47 -33.20 -7.87
N ASP A 105 -7.69 -34.24 -7.57
CA ASP A 105 -7.61 -35.39 -8.48
C ASP A 105 -8.93 -36.15 -8.37
N PRO A 106 -9.61 -36.45 -9.48
CA PRO A 106 -9.73 -37.87 -9.82
C PRO A 106 -9.84 -38.17 -11.33
N LYS A 107 -9.04 -39.14 -11.77
CA LYS A 107 -9.40 -40.35 -12.55
C LYS A 107 -10.37 -40.21 -13.75
N MET A 108 -9.89 -40.64 -14.93
CA MET A 108 -10.51 -41.51 -15.97
C MET A 108 -10.12 -41.04 -17.39
N PRO A 109 -10.24 -41.89 -18.45
CA PRO A 109 -10.52 -43.32 -18.51
C PRO A 109 -9.33 -44.19 -18.98
#